data_AF-A0A7Y5UM26-F1
#
_entry.id   AF-A0A7Y5UM26-F1
#
_cell.length_a   1.000
_cell.length_b   1.000
_cell.length_c   1.000
_cell.angle_alpha   90.00
_cell.angle_beta   90.00
_cell.angle_gamma   90.00
#
_symmetry.space_group_name_H-M   'P 1'
#
loop_
_entity.id
_entity.type
_entity.pdbx_description
1 polymer ?
#
loop_
_entity_poly.entity_id
_entity_poly.type
_entity_poly.pdbx_seq_one_letter_code
_entity_poly.pdbx_strand_id
1 'polypeptide(L)'
;MMRVERFRESMVMNLERWRDGTGYDLDALAAATPAERAQIETLLLQHGVRDWPDVQALAALDTPDARQALRRAHEGGDAKLKVALMSYAAHLFGDDTRTAALVQALRVTRVFGGLTQALLEVEDYHPPAVIEALLRGVLQREGAIAADFAAMLMYLHGQAPCAYDIEQRDFFDRFQSDDRQAPFAELCERIGLDVDTCARMIRESTR
;
A
#
# COMPACT_ATOMS: atom_id res chain seq x y z
N MET A 1 13.52 -5.34 -32.14
CA MET A 1 13.47 -4.09 -31.36
C MET A 1 14.45 -4.23 -30.21
N MET A 2 15.34 -3.26 -30.02
CA MET A 2 16.28 -3.25 -28.88
C MET A 2 15.50 -3.12 -27.57
N ARG A 3 16.01 -3.68 -26.46
CA ARG A 3 15.25 -3.79 -25.20
C ARG A 3 15.06 -2.43 -24.53
N VAL A 4 16.03 -1.53 -24.72
CA VAL A 4 15.98 -0.15 -24.24
C VAL A 4 14.80 0.61 -24.85
N GLU A 5 14.55 0.47 -26.15
CA GLU A 5 13.43 1.10 -26.86
C GLU A 5 12.11 0.54 -26.38
N ARG A 6 12.00 -0.78 -26.22
CA ARG A 6 10.82 -1.43 -25.66
C ARG A 6 10.51 -0.93 -24.26
N PHE A 7 11.53 -0.83 -23.41
CA PHE A 7 11.36 -0.30 -22.07
C PHE A 7 10.95 1.18 -22.11
N ARG A 8 11.59 2.01 -22.94
CA ARG A 8 11.26 3.43 -23.08
C ARG A 8 9.82 3.65 -23.57
N GLU A 9 9.35 2.85 -24.53
CA GLU A 9 7.96 2.89 -24.97
C GLU A 9 7.00 2.53 -23.84
N SER A 10 7.38 1.59 -22.97
CA SER A 10 6.57 1.23 -21.80
C SER A 10 6.47 2.34 -20.75
N MET A 11 7.39 3.31 -20.76
CA MET A 11 7.35 4.48 -19.86
C MET A 11 6.29 5.51 -20.29
N VAL A 12 5.76 5.41 -21.50
CA VAL A 12 4.70 6.30 -21.98
C VAL A 12 3.34 5.77 -21.50
N MET A 13 2.79 6.42 -20.47
CA MET A 13 1.47 6.07 -19.95
C MET A 13 0.37 6.39 -20.98
N ASN A 14 -0.48 5.41 -21.28
CA ASN A 14 -1.65 5.57 -22.14
C ASN A 14 -2.94 5.17 -21.38
N LEU A 15 -4.11 5.42 -21.97
CA LEU A 15 -5.40 5.18 -21.32
C LEU A 15 -5.58 3.72 -20.89
N GLU A 16 -5.18 2.77 -21.74
CA GLU A 16 -5.29 1.34 -21.48
C GLU A 16 -4.40 0.93 -20.32
N ARG A 17 -3.12 1.29 -20.36
CA ARG A 17 -2.15 1.01 -19.29
C ARG A 17 -2.57 1.64 -17.96
N TRP A 18 -3.13 2.85 -17.99
CA TRP A 18 -3.65 3.49 -16.79
C TRP A 18 -4.85 2.73 -16.23
N ARG A 19 -5.82 2.37 -17.09
CA ARG A 19 -7.03 1.65 -16.69
C ARG A 19 -6.70 0.26 -16.12
N ASP A 20 -5.74 -0.41 -16.75
CA ASP A 20 -5.39 -1.79 -16.43
C ASP A 20 -4.26 -1.86 -15.37
N GLY A 21 -3.81 -0.72 -14.84
CA GLY A 21 -2.77 -0.64 -13.82
C GLY A 21 -1.41 -1.20 -14.28
N THR A 22 -1.12 -1.13 -15.57
CA THR A 22 0.09 -1.72 -16.17
C THR A 22 1.30 -0.81 -15.96
N GLY A 23 2.34 -1.36 -15.32
CA GLY A 23 3.61 -0.68 -15.08
C GLY A 23 4.55 -0.68 -16.29
N TYR A 24 5.84 -0.46 -16.03
CA TYR A 24 6.88 -0.58 -17.04
C TYR A 24 7.09 -2.03 -17.46
N ASP A 25 7.67 -2.24 -18.64
CA ASP A 25 7.93 -3.56 -19.20
C ASP A 25 9.14 -4.21 -18.51
N LEU A 26 8.90 -4.84 -17.36
CA LEU A 26 9.96 -5.50 -16.59
C LEU A 26 10.53 -6.74 -17.30
N ASP A 27 9.78 -7.36 -18.22
CA ASP A 27 10.30 -8.45 -19.03
C ASP A 27 11.39 -7.95 -19.99
N ALA A 28 11.19 -6.74 -20.57
CA ALA A 28 12.21 -6.09 -21.37
C ALA A 28 13.45 -5.76 -20.53
N LEU A 29 13.27 -5.32 -19.28
CA LEU A 29 14.36 -5.06 -18.34
C LEU A 29 15.12 -6.34 -17.94
N ALA A 30 14.40 -7.42 -17.64
CA ALA A 30 14.98 -8.70 -17.25
C ALA A 30 15.78 -9.35 -18.40
N ALA A 31 15.29 -9.21 -19.64
CA ALA A 31 15.93 -9.73 -20.84
C ALA A 31 17.03 -8.82 -21.41
N ALA A 32 17.29 -7.65 -20.82
CA ALA A 32 18.28 -6.70 -21.29
C ALA A 32 19.71 -7.17 -20.98
N THR A 33 20.64 -6.93 -21.91
CA THR A 33 22.08 -7.11 -21.68
C THR A 33 22.59 -6.15 -20.60
N PRO A 34 23.78 -6.37 -20.01
CA PRO A 34 24.34 -5.45 -19.03
C PRO A 34 24.46 -3.99 -19.54
N ALA A 35 24.82 -3.81 -20.82
CA ALA A 35 24.91 -2.48 -21.42
C ALA A 35 23.54 -1.82 -21.61
N GLU A 36 22.51 -2.59 -21.95
CA GLU A 36 21.13 -2.09 -22.04
C GLU A 36 20.55 -1.79 -20.66
N ARG A 37 20.82 -2.62 -19.64
CA ARG A 37 20.41 -2.36 -18.24
C ARG A 37 20.99 -1.05 -17.72
N ALA A 38 22.27 -0.77 -17.97
CA ALA A 38 22.90 0.49 -17.60
C ALA A 38 22.26 1.71 -18.30
N GLN A 39 21.82 1.56 -19.55
CA GLN A 39 21.09 2.60 -20.27
C GLN A 39 19.69 2.82 -19.70
N ILE A 40 18.96 1.75 -19.36
CA ILE A 40 17.64 1.83 -18.73
C ILE A 40 17.75 2.48 -17.35
N GLU A 41 18.75 2.10 -16.55
CA GLU A 41 19.04 2.71 -15.26
C GLU A 41 19.29 4.22 -15.40
N THR A 42 20.15 4.62 -16.33
CA THR A 42 20.41 6.05 -16.59
C THR A 42 19.13 6.79 -16.93
N LEU A 43 18.26 6.19 -17.75
CA LEU A 43 16.96 6.76 -18.11
C LEU A 43 16.04 6.94 -16.89
N LEU A 44 15.94 5.93 -16.03
CA LEU A 44 15.11 5.98 -14.81
C LEU A 44 15.65 7.00 -13.79
N LEU A 45 16.96 7.03 -13.56
CA LEU A 45 17.59 7.98 -12.64
C LEU A 45 17.41 9.44 -13.11
N GLN A 46 17.49 9.69 -14.42
CA GLN A 46 17.21 11.01 -15.00
C GLN A 46 15.72 11.39 -14.94
N HIS A 47 14.82 10.41 -15.08
CA HIS A 47 13.38 10.62 -14.94
C HIS A 47 13.01 11.02 -13.50
N GLY A 48 13.68 10.42 -12.52
CA GLY A 48 13.38 10.53 -11.09
C GLY A 48 12.26 9.58 -10.68
N VAL A 49 12.17 9.30 -9.38
CA VAL A 49 11.15 8.40 -8.82
C VAL A 49 9.88 9.20 -8.51
N ARG A 50 8.80 8.97 -9.27
CA ARG A 50 7.57 9.77 -9.18
C ARG A 50 6.36 8.96 -8.78
N ASP A 51 6.30 7.70 -9.20
CA ASP A 51 5.21 6.78 -8.85
C ASP A 51 5.70 5.33 -8.77
N TRP A 52 4.78 4.41 -8.48
CA TRP A 52 5.06 3.00 -8.29
C TRP A 52 5.78 2.29 -9.46
N PRO A 53 5.59 2.62 -10.76
CA PRO A 53 6.33 1.95 -11.83
C PRO A 53 7.84 2.27 -11.79
N ASP A 54 8.21 3.49 -11.38
CA ASP A 54 9.61 3.87 -11.19
C ASP A 54 10.22 3.07 -10.06
N VAL A 55 9.50 2.95 -8.95
CA VAL A 55 9.92 2.16 -7.78
C VAL A 55 10.15 0.71 -8.19
N GLN A 56 9.19 0.12 -8.90
CA GLN A 56 9.23 -1.27 -9.33
C GLN A 56 10.42 -1.54 -10.26
N ALA A 57 10.66 -0.67 -11.24
CA ALA A 57 11.77 -0.85 -12.18
C ALA A 57 13.15 -0.64 -11.52
N LEU A 58 13.29 0.36 -10.64
CA LEU A 58 14.53 0.58 -9.89
C LEU A 58 14.79 -0.56 -8.89
N ALA A 59 13.74 -1.08 -8.24
CA ALA A 59 13.86 -2.24 -7.36
C ALA A 59 14.28 -3.50 -8.14
N ALA A 60 13.81 -3.67 -9.37
CA ALA A 60 14.22 -4.78 -10.25
C ALA A 60 15.67 -4.64 -10.75
N LEU A 61 16.19 -3.41 -10.88
CA LEU A 61 17.59 -3.17 -11.21
C LEU A 61 18.53 -3.50 -10.04
N ASP A 62 18.13 -3.10 -8.83
CA ASP A 62 18.80 -3.39 -7.55
C ASP A 62 20.30 -2.99 -7.47
N THR A 63 20.70 -2.00 -8.26
CA THR A 63 22.05 -1.44 -8.26
C THR A 63 22.25 -0.46 -7.09
N PRO A 64 23.50 -0.13 -6.71
CA PRO A 64 23.76 0.87 -5.68
C PRO A 64 23.08 2.22 -5.93
N ASP A 65 23.09 2.70 -7.17
CA ASP A 65 22.49 3.99 -7.54
C ASP A 65 20.95 3.92 -7.52
N ALA A 66 20.36 2.82 -7.99
CA ALA A 66 18.92 2.60 -7.89
C ALA A 66 18.45 2.56 -6.42
N ARG A 67 19.16 1.83 -5.56
CA ARG A 67 18.88 1.78 -4.11
C ARG A 67 18.99 3.17 -3.48
N GLN A 68 20.00 3.96 -3.86
CA GLN A 68 20.14 5.32 -3.35
C GLN A 68 18.97 6.22 -3.79
N ALA A 69 18.55 6.12 -5.06
CA ALA A 69 17.40 6.87 -5.57
C ALA A 69 16.11 6.52 -4.81
N LEU A 70 15.86 5.23 -4.54
CA LEU A 70 14.71 4.76 -3.77
C LEU A 70 14.73 5.26 -2.31
N ARG A 71 15.90 5.28 -1.66
CA ARG A 71 16.04 5.86 -0.30
C ARG A 71 15.74 7.36 -0.30
N ARG A 72 16.24 8.12 -1.27
CA ARG A 72 15.92 9.56 -1.39
C ARG A 72 14.44 9.80 -1.67
N ALA A 73 13.82 8.94 -2.50
CA ALA A 73 12.40 8.99 -2.77
C ALA A 73 11.57 8.74 -1.50
N HIS A 74 12.04 7.87 -0.60
CA HIS A 74 11.39 7.67 0.70
C HIS A 74 11.43 8.94 1.58
N GLU A 75 12.55 9.66 1.60
CA GLU A 75 12.69 10.86 2.45
C GLU A 75 11.73 11.99 2.05
N GLY A 76 11.55 12.22 0.73
CA GLY A 76 10.73 13.30 0.20
C GLY A 76 9.35 12.91 -0.34
N GLY A 77 9.05 11.61 -0.45
CA GLY A 77 7.85 11.09 -1.08
C GLY A 77 6.57 11.27 -0.27
N ASP A 78 5.45 11.33 -0.98
CA ASP A 78 4.12 11.29 -0.36
C ASP A 78 3.78 9.88 0.17
N ALA A 79 2.64 9.76 0.85
CA ALA A 79 2.22 8.48 1.42
C ALA A 79 2.03 7.38 0.36
N LYS A 80 1.56 7.73 -0.85
CA LYS A 80 1.38 6.77 -1.95
C LYS A 80 2.72 6.22 -2.41
N LEU A 81 3.71 7.08 -2.63
CA LEU A 81 5.04 6.67 -3.05
C LEU A 81 5.74 5.82 -1.96
N LYS A 82 5.56 6.20 -0.69
CA LYS A 82 6.08 5.41 0.44
C LYS A 82 5.48 4.01 0.53
N VAL A 83 4.18 3.86 0.27
CA VAL A 83 3.55 2.53 0.18
C VAL A 83 4.14 1.72 -0.97
N ALA A 84 4.31 2.31 -2.15
CA ALA A 84 4.93 1.62 -3.28
C ALA A 84 6.36 1.15 -2.94
N LEU A 85 7.13 1.97 -2.22
CA LEU A 85 8.46 1.60 -1.72
C LEU A 85 8.40 0.42 -0.75
N MET A 86 7.37 0.29 0.08
CA MET A 86 7.20 -0.88 0.95
C MET A 86 6.89 -2.12 0.12
N SER A 87 5.97 -2.03 -0.84
CA SER A 87 5.58 -3.20 -1.64
C SER A 87 6.68 -3.74 -2.54
N TYR A 88 7.50 -2.88 -3.13
CA TYR A 88 8.52 -3.31 -4.10
C TYR A 88 9.95 -3.28 -3.58
N ALA A 89 10.22 -2.52 -2.51
CA ALA A 89 11.58 -2.29 -2.01
C ALA A 89 11.68 -2.34 -0.48
N ALA A 90 10.77 -3.03 0.23
CA ALA A 90 10.77 -3.16 1.69
C ALA A 90 12.14 -3.56 2.26
N HIS A 91 12.88 -4.43 1.56
CA HIS A 91 14.20 -4.90 2.00
C HIS A 91 15.26 -3.79 2.17
N LEU A 92 15.02 -2.59 1.64
CA LEU A 92 15.89 -1.42 1.83
C LEU A 92 15.62 -0.69 3.16
N PHE A 93 14.50 -1.00 3.81
CA PHE A 93 13.98 -0.31 4.98
C PHE A 93 13.84 -1.29 6.15
N GLY A 94 13.91 -0.76 7.38
CA GLY A 94 13.62 -1.54 8.57
C GLY A 94 12.12 -1.62 8.85
N ASP A 95 11.72 -2.59 9.66
CA ASP A 95 10.34 -2.83 10.06
C ASP A 95 9.65 -1.60 10.66
N ASP A 96 10.36 -0.82 11.47
CA ASP A 96 9.82 0.43 12.04
C ASP A 96 9.45 1.45 10.96
N THR A 97 10.28 1.55 9.92
CA THR A 97 10.02 2.46 8.79
C THR A 97 8.83 1.98 7.97
N ARG A 98 8.74 0.66 7.71
CA ARG A 98 7.61 0.05 7.00
C ARG A 98 6.31 0.25 7.76
N THR A 99 6.32 0.00 9.05
CA THR A 99 5.19 0.23 9.95
C THR A 99 4.74 1.69 9.92
N ALA A 100 5.67 2.64 10.08
CA ALA A 100 5.35 4.06 10.08
C ALA A 100 4.77 4.53 8.74
N ALA A 101 5.29 4.03 7.62
CA ALA A 101 4.79 4.34 6.28
C ALA A 101 3.34 3.85 6.10
N LEU A 102 3.04 2.63 6.53
CA LEU A 102 1.69 2.04 6.43
C LEU A 102 0.69 2.74 7.35
N VAL A 103 1.04 2.97 8.61
CA VAL A 103 0.19 3.71 9.56
C VAL A 103 -0.13 5.10 9.00
N GLN A 104 0.87 5.78 8.43
CA GLN A 104 0.65 7.07 7.79
C GLN A 104 -0.27 6.98 6.59
N ALA A 105 -0.10 5.97 5.72
CA ALA A 105 -0.95 5.77 4.55
C ALA A 105 -2.40 5.52 4.96
N LEU A 106 -2.65 4.56 5.86
CA LEU A 106 -3.97 4.27 6.42
C LEU A 106 -4.66 5.49 7.05
N ARG A 107 -3.88 6.50 7.47
CA ARG A 107 -4.43 7.76 7.98
C ARG A 107 -4.84 8.75 6.88
N VAL A 108 -4.06 8.87 5.80
CA VAL A 108 -4.18 10.01 4.86
C VAL A 108 -4.57 9.65 3.44
N THR A 109 -4.32 8.42 2.97
CA THR A 109 -4.58 8.05 1.58
C THR A 109 -6.06 7.74 1.35
N ARG A 110 -6.53 8.03 0.14
CA ARG A 110 -7.89 7.69 -0.34
C ARG A 110 -7.83 6.55 -1.35
N VAL A 111 -8.98 5.96 -1.68
CA VAL A 111 -9.12 5.04 -2.82
C VAL A 111 -8.58 5.72 -4.08
N PHE A 112 -7.81 4.99 -4.90
CA PHE A 112 -7.01 5.49 -6.03
C PHE A 112 -5.86 6.46 -5.69
N GLY A 113 -5.80 6.96 -4.45
CA GLY A 113 -4.69 7.76 -3.90
C GLY A 113 -3.68 6.93 -3.10
N GLY A 114 -3.58 5.62 -3.36
CA GLY A 114 -2.64 4.70 -2.71
C GLY A 114 -3.22 3.84 -1.58
N LEU A 115 -4.50 4.04 -1.20
CA LEU A 115 -5.10 3.24 -0.12
C LEU A 115 -5.23 1.76 -0.46
N THR A 116 -5.60 1.43 -1.70
CA THR A 116 -5.73 0.04 -2.14
C THR A 116 -4.39 -0.70 -2.02
N GLN A 117 -3.30 -0.09 -2.47
CA GLN A 117 -1.95 -0.64 -2.33
C GLN A 117 -1.54 -0.77 -0.87
N ALA A 118 -1.91 0.20 -0.02
CA ALA A 118 -1.62 0.11 1.41
C ALA A 118 -2.36 -1.09 2.04
N LEU A 119 -3.62 -1.32 1.67
CA LEU A 119 -4.40 -2.45 2.18
C LEU A 119 -3.84 -3.79 1.70
N LEU A 120 -3.43 -3.92 0.43
CA LEU A 120 -2.74 -5.12 -0.05
C LEU A 120 -1.45 -5.40 0.74
N GLU A 121 -0.66 -4.36 1.01
CA GLU A 121 0.56 -4.49 1.81
C GLU A 121 0.26 -4.91 3.27
N VAL A 122 -0.86 -4.45 3.81
CA VAL A 122 -1.32 -4.80 5.17
C VAL A 122 -1.73 -6.27 5.27
N GLU A 123 -2.28 -6.87 4.21
CA GLU A 123 -2.57 -8.31 4.18
C GLU A 123 -1.31 -9.14 4.50
N ASP A 124 -0.17 -8.74 3.92
CA ASP A 124 1.11 -9.44 4.09
C ASP A 124 1.90 -8.97 5.33
N TYR A 125 1.69 -7.73 5.79
CA TYR A 125 2.45 -7.12 6.88
C TYR A 125 1.60 -6.21 7.78
N HIS A 126 1.17 -6.76 8.92
CA HIS A 126 0.25 -6.11 9.86
C HIS A 126 0.74 -6.21 11.32
N PRO A 127 1.87 -5.57 11.68
CA PRO A 127 2.28 -5.46 13.07
C PRO A 127 1.19 -4.75 13.91
N PRO A 128 1.23 -4.86 15.26
CA PRO A 128 0.16 -4.33 16.12
C PRO A 128 -0.23 -2.87 15.87
N ALA A 129 0.73 -2.01 15.55
CA ALA A 129 0.47 -0.59 15.24
C ALA A 129 -0.36 -0.39 13.95
N VAL A 130 -0.25 -1.31 12.98
CA VAL A 130 -1.07 -1.29 11.75
C VAL A 130 -2.51 -1.73 12.05
N ILE A 131 -2.69 -2.79 12.84
CA ILE A 131 -4.01 -3.22 13.32
C ILE A 131 -4.72 -2.09 14.07
N GLU A 132 -3.98 -1.41 14.95
CA GLU A 132 -4.49 -0.25 15.66
C GLU A 132 -4.89 0.90 14.72
N ALA A 133 -4.09 1.18 13.69
CA ALA A 133 -4.40 2.20 12.70
C ALA A 133 -5.69 1.87 11.92
N LEU A 134 -5.92 0.60 11.58
CA LEU A 134 -7.19 0.14 11.01
C LEU A 134 -8.35 0.35 11.97
N LEU A 135 -8.24 -0.11 13.22
CA LEU A 135 -9.28 0.04 14.25
C LEU A 135 -9.65 1.51 14.46
N ARG A 136 -8.64 2.38 14.58
CA ARG A 136 -8.85 3.83 14.67
C ARG A 136 -9.54 4.36 13.43
N GLY A 137 -9.14 3.89 12.25
CA GLY A 137 -9.69 4.36 10.99
C GLY A 137 -11.14 3.92 10.76
N VAL A 138 -11.59 2.79 11.29
CA VAL A 138 -13.02 2.41 11.27
C VAL A 138 -13.90 3.49 11.91
N LEU A 139 -13.43 4.11 12.99
CA LEU A 139 -14.17 5.18 13.67
C LEU A 139 -13.98 6.55 13.00
N GLN A 140 -12.81 6.83 12.44
CA GLN A 140 -12.41 8.18 12.04
C GLN A 140 -12.47 8.46 10.53
N ARG A 141 -12.37 7.43 9.69
CA ARG A 141 -12.39 7.59 8.22
C ARG A 141 -13.82 7.69 7.70
N GLU A 142 -13.96 8.16 6.48
CA GLU A 142 -15.27 8.41 5.87
C GLU A 142 -15.85 7.15 5.21
N GLY A 143 -17.14 6.91 5.45
CA GLY A 143 -18.00 6.02 4.67
C GLY A 143 -17.36 4.69 4.26
N ALA A 144 -17.15 4.52 2.95
CA ALA A 144 -16.60 3.30 2.35
C ALA A 144 -15.20 2.94 2.87
N ILE A 145 -14.37 3.91 3.27
CA ILE A 145 -13.02 3.62 3.79
C ILE A 145 -13.10 2.97 5.18
N ALA A 146 -14.06 3.39 6.01
CA ALA A 146 -14.30 2.74 7.29
C ALA A 146 -14.77 1.29 7.09
N ALA A 147 -15.62 1.05 6.09
CA ALA A 147 -16.04 -0.29 5.70
C ALA A 147 -14.86 -1.15 5.20
N ASP A 148 -13.98 -0.62 4.34
CA ASP A 148 -12.77 -1.31 3.88
C ASP A 148 -11.87 -1.73 5.05
N PHE A 149 -11.74 -0.89 6.08
CA PHE A 149 -10.91 -1.21 7.25
C PHE A 149 -11.55 -2.27 8.13
N ALA A 150 -12.87 -2.22 8.33
CA ALA A 150 -13.60 -3.25 9.05
C ALA A 150 -13.48 -4.61 8.35
N ALA A 151 -13.56 -4.61 7.01
CA ALA A 151 -13.44 -5.80 6.21
C ALA A 151 -12.02 -6.39 6.23
N MET A 152 -10.99 -5.53 6.17
CA MET A 152 -9.60 -5.94 6.36
C MET A 152 -9.38 -6.56 7.75
N LEU A 153 -9.91 -5.95 8.82
CA LEU A 153 -9.79 -6.50 10.18
C LEU A 153 -10.45 -7.87 10.32
N MET A 154 -11.62 -8.08 9.71
CA MET A 154 -12.29 -9.39 9.68
C MET A 154 -11.44 -10.44 8.97
N TYR A 155 -10.86 -10.09 7.82
CA TYR A 155 -9.98 -10.99 7.07
C TYR A 155 -8.71 -11.35 7.86
N LEU A 156 -8.00 -10.36 8.40
CA LEU A 156 -6.77 -10.57 9.18
C LEU A 156 -6.99 -11.43 10.44
N HIS A 157 -8.20 -11.41 11.00
CA HIS A 157 -8.59 -12.23 12.15
C HIS A 157 -9.29 -13.55 11.77
N GLY A 158 -9.26 -13.93 10.49
CA GLY A 158 -9.80 -15.20 9.99
C GLY A 158 -11.33 -15.31 10.05
N GLN A 159 -12.03 -14.19 10.18
CA GLN A 159 -13.49 -14.12 10.23
C GLN A 159 -14.14 -13.97 8.85
N ALA A 160 -13.33 -13.76 7.82
CA ALA A 160 -13.73 -13.74 6.42
C ALA A 160 -12.66 -14.42 5.57
N PRO A 161 -13.02 -15.14 4.48
CA PRO A 161 -12.08 -15.78 3.59
C PRO A 161 -11.29 -14.79 2.72
N CYS A 162 -11.80 -13.56 2.56
CA CYS A 162 -11.11 -12.45 1.90
C CYS A 162 -11.62 -11.10 2.43
N ALA A 163 -10.86 -10.03 2.20
CA ALA A 163 -11.19 -8.67 2.66
C ALA A 163 -12.46 -8.07 2.03
N TYR A 164 -13.05 -8.71 1.01
CA TYR A 164 -14.26 -8.24 0.33
C TYR A 164 -15.31 -9.34 0.20
N ASP A 165 -15.52 -10.09 1.29
CA ASP A 165 -16.52 -11.16 1.33
C ASP A 165 -17.95 -10.59 1.19
N ILE A 166 -18.64 -11.03 0.14
CA ILE A 166 -20.00 -10.59 -0.18
C ILE A 166 -21.00 -10.99 0.91
N GLU A 167 -20.75 -12.08 1.64
CA GLU A 167 -21.63 -12.54 2.73
C GLU A 167 -21.63 -11.57 3.92
N GLN A 168 -20.57 -10.78 4.06
CA GLN A 168 -20.42 -9.78 5.12
C GLN A 168 -20.87 -8.37 4.69
N ARG A 169 -21.36 -8.21 3.45
CA ARG A 169 -21.71 -6.91 2.87
C ARG A 169 -22.67 -6.10 3.73
N ASP A 170 -23.75 -6.73 4.21
CA ASP A 170 -24.75 -6.05 5.04
C ASP A 170 -24.15 -5.53 6.35
N PHE A 171 -23.16 -6.23 6.89
CA PHE A 171 -22.43 -5.77 8.07
C PHE A 171 -21.53 -4.57 7.72
N PHE A 172 -20.78 -4.63 6.62
CA PHE A 172 -19.88 -3.56 6.19
C PHE A 172 -20.63 -2.28 5.79
N ASP A 173 -21.82 -2.40 5.20
CA ASP A 173 -22.65 -1.25 4.81
C ASP A 173 -23.08 -0.40 6.03
N ARG A 174 -23.10 -0.98 7.23
CA ARG A 174 -23.35 -0.24 8.49
C ARG A 174 -22.24 0.73 8.87
N PHE A 175 -21.03 0.60 8.31
CA PHE A 175 -19.96 1.57 8.55
C PHE A 175 -20.06 2.80 7.65
N GLN A 176 -21.01 2.84 6.71
CA GLN A 176 -21.26 4.01 5.88
C GLN A 176 -21.95 5.16 6.64
N SER A 177 -22.59 4.88 7.78
CA SER A 177 -23.20 5.90 8.65
C SER A 177 -22.15 6.72 9.43
N ASP A 178 -22.58 7.87 9.96
CA ASP A 178 -21.75 8.69 10.85
C ASP A 178 -21.67 8.13 12.28
N ASP A 179 -22.76 7.51 12.77
CA ASP A 179 -22.73 6.77 14.03
C ASP A 179 -22.25 5.33 13.78
N ARG A 180 -21.01 5.07 14.20
CA ARG A 180 -20.34 3.77 14.03
C ARG A 180 -20.07 3.05 15.35
N GLN A 181 -20.55 3.56 16.47
CA GLN A 181 -20.22 2.98 17.79
C GLN A 181 -20.74 1.54 17.92
N ALA A 182 -22.01 1.33 17.56
CA ALA A 182 -22.63 0.00 17.60
C ALA A 182 -21.97 -1.01 16.64
N PRO A 183 -21.81 -0.71 15.32
CA PRO A 183 -21.13 -1.65 14.43
C PRO A 183 -19.64 -1.85 14.79
N PHE A 184 -18.97 -0.85 15.37
CA PHE A 184 -17.60 -1.02 15.86
C PHE A 184 -17.49 -1.97 17.06
N ALA A 185 -18.41 -1.87 18.04
CA ALA A 185 -18.45 -2.81 19.15
C ALA A 185 -18.66 -4.26 18.66
N GLU A 186 -19.58 -4.45 17.72
CA GLU A 186 -19.82 -5.76 17.09
C GLU A 186 -18.61 -6.25 16.28
N LEU A 187 -17.89 -5.35 15.59
CA LEU A 187 -16.64 -5.70 14.90
C LEU A 187 -15.61 -6.23 15.89
N CYS A 188 -15.38 -5.54 17.00
CA CYS A 188 -14.45 -5.98 18.04
C CYS A 188 -14.80 -7.39 18.52
N GLU A 189 -16.07 -7.64 18.85
CA GLU A 189 -16.53 -8.96 19.28
C GLU A 189 -16.27 -10.04 18.22
N ARG A 190 -16.57 -9.76 16.95
CA ARG A 190 -16.35 -10.68 15.83
C ARG A 190 -14.88 -11.04 15.65
N ILE A 191 -13.98 -10.06 15.78
CA ILE A 191 -12.52 -10.29 15.66
C ILE A 191 -11.88 -10.84 16.95
N GLY A 192 -12.70 -11.21 17.95
CA GLY A 192 -12.25 -11.84 19.18
C GLY A 192 -11.69 -10.87 20.23
N LEU A 193 -12.00 -9.58 20.13
CA LEU A 193 -11.61 -8.54 21.08
C LEU A 193 -12.84 -7.97 21.79
N ASP A 194 -12.69 -7.56 23.04
CA ASP A 194 -13.71 -6.72 23.67
C ASP A 194 -13.54 -5.24 23.27
N VAL A 195 -14.63 -4.47 23.34
CA VAL A 195 -14.65 -3.05 22.94
C VAL A 195 -13.68 -2.20 23.77
N ASP A 196 -13.46 -2.53 25.05
CA ASP A 196 -12.56 -1.80 25.93
C ASP A 196 -11.09 -2.03 25.54
N THR A 197 -10.76 -3.26 25.12
CA THR A 197 -9.46 -3.65 24.57
C THR A 197 -9.19 -2.91 23.27
N CYS A 198 -10.14 -2.92 22.32
CA CYS A 198 -10.06 -2.10 21.11
C CYS A 198 -9.85 -0.61 21.44
N ALA A 199 -10.64 -0.06 22.36
CA ALA A 199 -10.54 1.35 22.76
C ALA A 199 -9.21 1.68 23.46
N ARG A 200 -8.64 0.74 24.23
CA ARG A 200 -7.33 0.90 24.88
C ARG A 200 -6.21 0.92 23.84
N MET A 201 -6.22 -0.01 22.87
CA MET A 201 -5.27 -0.01 21.75
C MET A 201 -5.27 1.35 21.02
N ILE A 202 -6.46 1.90 20.74
CA ILE A 202 -6.58 3.20 20.07
C ILE A 202 -6.03 4.36 20.93
N ARG A 203 -6.15 4.29 22.27
CA ARG A 203 -5.77 5.39 23.18
C ARG A 203 -4.28 5.45 23.49
N GLU A 204 -3.61 4.30 23.62
CA GLU A 204 -2.22 4.22 24.08
C GLU A 204 -1.22 4.88 23.12
N SER A 205 -1.55 5.03 21.83
CA SER A 205 -0.69 5.62 20.81
C SER A 205 -0.91 7.12 20.54
N THR A 206 -1.71 7.78 21.40
CA THR A 206 -1.89 9.26 21.36
C THR A 206 -0.93 9.97 22.34
N ARG A 207 -0.05 9.23 23.01
CA ARG A 207 1.02 9.73 23.87
C ARG A 207 2.37 9.53 23.20
#